data_AF-A0A4V6QKV5-F1
#
_entry.id   AF-A0A4V6QKV5-F1
#
_cell.length_a   1.000
_cell.length_b   1.000
_cell.length_c   1.000
_cell.angle_alpha   90.00
_cell.angle_beta   90.00
_cell.angle_gamma   90.00
#
_symmetry.space_group_name_H-M   'P 1'
#
loop_
_entity.id
_entity.type
_entity.pdbx_description
1 polymer ?
#
loop_
_entity_poly.entity_id
_entity_poly.type
_entity_poly.pdbx_seq_one_letter_code
_entity_poly.pdbx_strand_id
1 'polypeptide(L)'
;MSRETYSASELAAYRQVQALAYRAVESVRKTLSPGITEKEAAKRIDAAIREEGGSSFFHYGFAWFGDRTAFRGFKRPLSFRHLGKGEGVLPHFGGDFQPSRRRLEEGMAVILDVAPSFEGRSADIGYSFCFGRNEEHEKAMASLEIYRESILKGVLAERTLGEIYREVDDRIRDAGYVNCHAVYPEGVLGHKVGKLPAYNLPGGRFYGFPLQTFVYLLPQMAAARLPWNSKHSPLWGERSEFRAEPGLWAVEPHIGKIYSGRNAASSFGVKWEEILVVTDSTAYWLDEDLPHVRGWKKDHPSKKESKTQKSKSGKKIKVPA
;
A
#
# COMPACT_ATOMS: atom_id res chain seq x y z
N MET A 1 -18.03 7.06 0.37
CA MET A 1 -18.10 7.24 1.83
C MET A 1 -18.23 8.71 2.14
N SER A 2 -18.93 9.08 3.20
CA SER A 2 -19.00 10.46 3.68
C SER A 2 -17.67 10.93 4.26
N ARG A 3 -17.58 12.23 4.52
CA ARG A 3 -16.58 12.81 5.44
C ARG A 3 -16.64 12.10 6.80
N GLU A 4 -15.48 11.69 7.33
CA GLU A 4 -15.37 10.93 8.58
C GLU A 4 -14.38 11.61 9.52
N THR A 5 -14.68 11.56 10.82
CA THR A 5 -13.81 12.08 11.88
C THR A 5 -13.66 11.03 12.96
N TYR A 6 -12.45 10.89 13.50
CA TYR A 6 -12.14 9.86 14.51
C TYR A 6 -11.58 10.52 15.77
N SER A 7 -12.02 10.01 16.92
CA SER A 7 -11.41 10.33 18.20
C SER A 7 -9.99 9.76 18.31
N ALA A 8 -9.21 10.27 19.25
CA ALA A 8 -7.85 9.77 19.50
C ALA A 8 -7.83 8.27 19.86
N SER A 9 -8.83 7.77 20.59
CA SER A 9 -8.94 6.35 20.93
C SER A 9 -9.29 5.49 19.72
N GLU A 10 -10.15 5.97 18.81
CA GLU A 10 -10.43 5.28 17.55
C GLU A 10 -9.18 5.22 16.65
N LEU A 11 -8.46 6.33 16.51
CA LEU A 11 -7.19 6.35 15.76
C LEU A 11 -6.17 5.38 16.35
N ALA A 12 -6.04 5.32 17.68
CA ALA A 12 -5.18 4.35 18.35
C ALA A 12 -5.60 2.89 18.03
N ALA A 13 -6.90 2.61 17.95
CA ALA A 13 -7.40 1.29 17.57
C ALA A 13 -7.08 0.94 16.10
N TYR A 14 -7.28 1.87 15.15
CA TYR A 14 -6.88 1.65 13.74
C TYR A 14 -5.37 1.45 13.60
N ARG A 15 -4.58 2.21 14.36
CA ARG A 15 -3.12 2.03 14.42
C ARG A 15 -2.76 0.64 14.90
N GLN A 16 -3.43 0.13 15.93
CA GLN A 16 -3.22 -1.22 16.43
C GLN A 16 -3.53 -2.29 15.37
N VAL A 17 -4.62 -2.13 14.60
CA VAL A 17 -4.97 -3.04 13.50
C VAL A 17 -3.90 -3.04 12.41
N GLN A 18 -3.45 -1.86 11.98
CA GLN A 18 -2.37 -1.73 11.00
C GLN A 18 -1.06 -2.38 11.50
N ALA A 19 -0.66 -2.08 12.73
CA ALA A 19 0.55 -2.64 13.31
C ALA A 19 0.49 -4.18 13.43
N LEU A 20 -0.68 -4.72 13.78
CA LEU A 20 -0.91 -6.16 13.83
C LEU A 20 -0.82 -6.79 12.43
N ALA A 21 -1.46 -6.18 11.43
CA ALA A 21 -1.40 -6.66 10.06
C ALA A 21 0.06 -6.73 9.54
N TYR A 22 0.86 -5.69 9.83
CA TYR A 22 2.29 -5.69 9.54
C TYR A 22 3.07 -6.76 10.30
N ARG A 23 2.82 -6.96 11.59
CA ARG A 23 3.46 -8.05 12.36
C ARG A 23 3.13 -9.42 11.78
N ALA A 24 1.90 -9.64 11.34
CA ALA A 24 1.47 -10.90 10.73
C ALA A 24 2.25 -11.19 9.44
N VAL A 25 2.39 -10.23 8.52
CA VAL A 25 3.17 -10.43 7.29
C VAL A 25 4.68 -10.52 7.55
N GLU A 26 5.22 -9.78 8.53
CA GLU A 26 6.62 -9.95 8.98
C GLU A 26 6.87 -11.34 9.58
N SER A 27 5.89 -11.91 10.29
CA SER A 27 5.93 -13.29 10.78
C SER A 27 5.91 -14.28 9.63
N VAL A 28 4.98 -14.14 8.68
CA VAL A 28 4.90 -14.99 7.49
C VAL A 28 6.20 -14.97 6.70
N ARG A 29 6.80 -13.78 6.48
CA ARG A 29 8.11 -13.63 5.82
C ARG A 29 9.16 -14.56 6.41
N LYS A 30 9.24 -14.67 7.74
CA LYS A 30 10.25 -15.51 8.44
C LYS A 30 10.04 -17.01 8.21
N THR A 31 8.84 -17.42 7.79
CA THR A 31 8.50 -18.82 7.53
C THR A 31 8.59 -19.21 6.07
N LEU A 32 8.79 -18.24 5.16
CA LEU A 32 8.89 -18.54 3.73
C LEU A 32 10.16 -19.32 3.43
N SER A 33 10.05 -20.27 2.51
CA SER A 33 11.15 -21.12 2.07
C SER A 33 11.09 -21.28 0.55
N PRO A 34 12.22 -21.62 -0.11
CA PRO A 34 12.20 -21.88 -1.55
C PRO A 34 11.14 -22.91 -1.92
N GLY A 35 10.46 -22.68 -3.04
CA GLY A 35 9.43 -23.57 -3.56
C GLY A 35 8.01 -23.33 -3.04
N ILE A 36 7.81 -22.57 -1.94
CA ILE A 36 6.46 -22.19 -1.50
C ILE A 36 5.75 -21.41 -2.60
N THR A 37 4.45 -21.67 -2.79
CA THR A 37 3.64 -20.96 -3.78
C THR A 37 3.02 -19.68 -3.22
N GLU A 38 2.67 -18.74 -4.09
CA GLU A 38 1.91 -17.54 -3.72
C GLU A 38 0.62 -17.91 -2.96
N LYS A 39 -0.11 -18.94 -3.42
CA LYS A 39 -1.32 -19.44 -2.72
C LYS A 39 -1.05 -19.90 -1.30
N GLU A 40 0.06 -20.61 -1.07
CA GLU A 40 0.44 -21.09 0.26
C GLU A 40 0.86 -19.93 1.17
N ALA A 41 1.64 -18.98 0.65
CA ALA A 41 2.01 -17.77 1.38
C ALA A 41 0.77 -16.94 1.76
N ALA A 42 -0.14 -16.69 0.83
CA ALA A 42 -1.41 -16.00 1.07
C ALA A 42 -2.25 -16.69 2.16
N LYS A 43 -2.32 -18.02 2.15
CA LYS A 43 -3.03 -18.78 3.20
C LYS A 43 -2.37 -18.64 4.57
N ARG A 44 -1.03 -18.53 4.63
CA ARG A 44 -0.31 -18.29 5.89
C ARG A 44 -0.58 -16.89 6.44
N ILE A 45 -0.73 -15.88 5.58
CA ILE A 45 -1.16 -14.55 6.00
C ILE A 45 -2.55 -14.63 6.65
N ASP A 46 -3.50 -15.29 5.98
CA ASP A 46 -4.85 -15.45 6.52
C ASP A 46 -4.88 -16.19 7.86
N ALA A 47 -3.98 -17.16 8.07
CA ALA A 47 -3.86 -17.89 9.32
C ALA A 47 -3.28 -17.01 10.43
N ALA A 48 -2.17 -16.32 10.16
CA ALA A 48 -1.52 -15.42 11.10
C ALA A 48 -2.45 -14.29 11.57
N ILE A 49 -3.25 -13.71 10.66
CA ILE A 49 -4.25 -12.71 11.03
C ILE A 49 -5.33 -13.28 11.97
N ARG A 50 -5.79 -14.51 11.72
CA ARG A 50 -6.81 -15.14 12.58
C ARG A 50 -6.26 -15.51 13.95
N GLU A 51 -5.01 -15.97 14.03
CA GLU A 51 -4.34 -16.28 15.30
C GLU A 51 -4.21 -15.04 16.20
N GLU A 52 -4.02 -13.87 15.60
CA GLU A 52 -3.99 -12.58 16.30
C GLU A 52 -5.40 -12.03 16.65
N GLY A 53 -6.48 -12.75 16.30
CA GLY A 53 -7.86 -12.37 16.61
C GLY A 53 -8.62 -11.65 15.49
N GLY A 54 -8.11 -11.66 14.26
CA GLY A 54 -8.74 -11.02 13.11
C GLY A 54 -10.13 -11.59 12.84
N SER A 55 -11.14 -10.74 12.89
CA SER A 55 -12.56 -11.13 12.85
C SER A 55 -13.11 -11.29 11.43
N SER A 56 -12.59 -10.52 10.48
CA SER A 56 -12.98 -10.55 9.07
C SER A 56 -11.91 -9.88 8.20
N PHE A 57 -12.16 -9.78 6.90
CA PHE A 57 -11.25 -9.18 5.93
C PHE A 57 -12.03 -8.21 5.03
N PHE A 58 -11.42 -7.11 4.61
CA PHE A 58 -11.85 -6.41 3.39
C PHE A 58 -11.42 -7.23 2.19
N HIS A 59 -10.14 -7.59 2.11
CA HIS A 59 -9.63 -8.66 1.27
C HIS A 59 -8.68 -9.57 2.05
N TYR A 60 -8.69 -10.84 1.67
CA TYR A 60 -7.79 -11.83 2.23
C TYR A 60 -6.36 -11.60 1.75
N GLY A 61 -5.41 -12.36 2.30
CA GLY A 61 -4.01 -12.30 1.92
C GLY A 61 -3.81 -12.50 0.41
N PHE A 62 -3.00 -11.61 -0.16
CA PHE A 62 -2.37 -11.69 -1.45
C PHE A 62 -0.87 -11.89 -1.29
N ALA A 63 -0.29 -12.63 -2.23
CA ALA A 63 1.16 -12.78 -2.35
C ALA A 63 1.53 -12.76 -3.83
N TRP A 64 2.53 -11.97 -4.17
CA TRP A 64 3.10 -11.90 -5.52
C TRP A 64 4.61 -12.12 -5.46
N PHE A 65 5.14 -12.98 -6.33
CA PHE A 65 6.57 -13.32 -6.40
C PHE A 65 7.19 -12.95 -7.75
N GLY A 66 8.43 -12.46 -7.72
CA GLY A 66 9.21 -12.13 -8.91
C GLY A 66 8.50 -11.10 -9.80
N ASP A 67 8.43 -11.33 -11.09
CA ASP A 67 7.83 -10.42 -12.08
C ASP A 67 6.34 -10.10 -11.84
N ARG A 68 5.64 -10.96 -11.09
CA ARG A 68 4.25 -10.70 -10.68
C ARG A 68 4.14 -9.54 -9.70
N THR A 69 5.20 -9.24 -8.93
CA THR A 69 5.22 -8.04 -8.09
C THR A 69 5.19 -6.76 -8.93
N ALA A 70 5.72 -6.76 -10.15
CA ALA A 70 5.66 -5.60 -11.05
C ALA A 70 4.33 -5.49 -11.82
N PHE A 71 3.38 -6.41 -11.57
CA PHE A 71 2.19 -6.60 -12.40
C PHE A 71 2.51 -6.74 -13.89
N ARG A 72 3.63 -7.39 -14.20
CA ARG A 72 4.06 -7.62 -15.57
C ARG A 72 2.99 -8.41 -16.33
N GLY A 73 2.45 -7.81 -17.39
CA GLY A 73 1.43 -8.43 -18.23
C GLY A 73 0.03 -8.46 -17.62
N PHE A 74 -0.16 -7.89 -16.43
CA PHE A 74 -1.49 -7.75 -15.84
C PHE A 74 -2.23 -6.63 -16.56
N LYS A 75 -3.56 -6.70 -16.51
CA LYS A 75 -4.43 -5.70 -17.12
C LYS A 75 -5.38 -5.14 -16.07
N ARG A 76 -5.97 -3.98 -16.33
CA ARG A 76 -7.07 -3.48 -15.50
C ARG A 76 -8.30 -4.37 -15.70
N PRO A 77 -8.97 -4.84 -14.63
CA PRO A 77 -10.09 -5.79 -14.71
C PRO A 77 -11.24 -5.41 -15.65
N LEU A 78 -11.51 -4.11 -15.84
CA LEU A 78 -12.66 -3.59 -16.59
C LEU A 78 -12.26 -2.67 -17.76
N SER A 79 -11.05 -2.79 -18.29
CA SER A 79 -10.59 -1.94 -19.40
C SER A 79 -11.05 -2.48 -20.76
N PHE A 80 -11.96 -1.73 -21.41
CA PHE A 80 -12.31 -1.94 -22.83
C PHE A 80 -11.26 -1.37 -23.81
N ARG A 81 -10.19 -0.73 -23.30
CA ARG A 81 -9.14 -0.05 -24.08
C ARG A 81 -8.31 -1.00 -24.97
N HIS A 82 -8.51 -2.31 -24.82
CA HIS A 82 -7.80 -3.36 -25.56
C HIS A 82 -8.70 -4.13 -26.55
N LEU A 83 -9.96 -3.73 -26.75
CA LEU A 83 -10.77 -4.27 -27.85
C LEU A 83 -10.05 -4.00 -29.19
N GLY A 84 -9.66 -5.06 -29.88
CA GLY A 84 -9.05 -5.00 -31.22
C GLY A 84 -7.58 -5.42 -31.34
N LYS A 85 -6.89 -5.77 -30.25
CA LYS A 85 -5.49 -6.27 -30.30
C LYS A 85 -5.34 -7.79 -30.16
N GLY A 86 -6.37 -8.57 -30.53
CA GLY A 86 -6.33 -10.03 -30.46
C GLY A 86 -6.41 -10.62 -29.05
N GLU A 87 -6.75 -9.80 -28.06
CA GLU A 87 -6.88 -10.20 -26.66
C GLU A 87 -8.36 -10.24 -26.27
N GLY A 88 -8.76 -11.28 -25.53
CA GLY A 88 -10.17 -11.67 -25.33
C GLY A 88 -11.12 -10.55 -24.89
N VAL A 89 -12.40 -10.73 -25.24
CA VAL A 89 -13.49 -9.76 -25.08
C VAL A 89 -13.95 -9.61 -23.62
N LEU A 90 -13.54 -10.53 -22.72
CA LEU A 90 -14.09 -10.62 -21.37
C LEU A 90 -13.20 -9.94 -20.31
N PRO A 91 -13.76 -9.07 -19.45
CA PRO A 91 -13.07 -8.58 -18.27
C PRO A 91 -12.62 -9.76 -17.39
N HIS A 92 -11.38 -9.74 -16.89
CA HIS A 92 -10.82 -10.84 -16.08
C HIS A 92 -11.18 -10.73 -14.59
N PHE A 93 -12.00 -9.75 -14.20
CA PHE A 93 -12.53 -9.55 -12.82
C PHE A 93 -11.48 -9.67 -11.71
N GLY A 94 -10.23 -9.26 -11.97
CA GLY A 94 -9.15 -9.32 -10.98
C GLY A 94 -8.46 -10.68 -10.85
N GLY A 95 -8.71 -11.62 -11.76
CA GLY A 95 -8.09 -12.95 -11.80
C GLY A 95 -6.55 -12.92 -11.82
N ASP A 96 -5.95 -12.01 -12.60
CA ASP A 96 -4.48 -11.88 -12.72
C ASP A 96 -3.81 -11.53 -11.38
N PHE A 97 -4.53 -10.78 -10.54
CA PHE A 97 -4.08 -10.36 -9.21
C PHE A 97 -4.14 -11.49 -8.17
N GLN A 98 -4.89 -12.56 -8.42
CA GLN A 98 -5.01 -13.65 -7.44
C GLN A 98 -3.67 -14.34 -7.19
N PRO A 99 -3.39 -14.80 -5.95
CA PRO A 99 -2.24 -15.65 -5.68
C PRO A 99 -2.27 -16.87 -6.60
N SER A 100 -1.16 -17.13 -7.28
CA SER A 100 -1.04 -18.18 -8.29
C SER A 100 -0.27 -19.39 -7.75
N ARG A 101 0.09 -20.32 -8.64
CA ARG A 101 1.01 -21.43 -8.32
C ARG A 101 2.49 -21.06 -8.53
N ARG A 102 2.80 -19.78 -8.80
CA ARG A 102 4.19 -19.30 -8.88
C ARG A 102 4.91 -19.66 -7.59
N ARG A 103 6.07 -20.30 -7.74
CA ARG A 103 6.93 -20.73 -6.64
C ARG A 103 7.95 -19.64 -6.33
N LEU A 104 8.27 -19.50 -5.05
CA LEU A 104 9.29 -18.59 -4.56
C LEU A 104 10.68 -19.16 -4.82
N GLU A 105 11.57 -18.31 -5.33
CA GLU A 105 12.98 -18.63 -5.55
C GLU A 105 13.85 -17.54 -4.92
N GLU A 106 15.10 -17.89 -4.60
CA GLU A 106 16.10 -16.94 -4.11
C GLU A 106 16.30 -15.77 -5.09
N GLY A 107 16.40 -14.55 -4.57
CA GLY A 107 16.52 -13.31 -5.33
C GLY A 107 15.21 -12.72 -5.84
N MET A 108 14.07 -13.42 -5.66
CA MET A 108 12.77 -12.87 -6.07
C MET A 108 12.30 -11.76 -5.14
N ALA A 109 11.74 -10.70 -5.75
CA ALA A 109 10.91 -9.75 -5.03
C ALA A 109 9.62 -10.43 -4.55
N VAL A 110 9.15 -10.02 -3.37
CA VAL A 110 7.93 -10.51 -2.74
C VAL A 110 7.12 -9.32 -2.27
N ILE A 111 5.83 -9.34 -2.59
CA ILE A 111 4.83 -8.45 -1.99
C ILE A 111 3.82 -9.33 -1.26
N LEU A 112 3.61 -9.04 0.03
CA LEU A 112 2.54 -9.61 0.86
C LEU A 112 1.57 -8.49 1.21
N ASP A 113 0.28 -8.74 0.99
CA ASP A 113 -0.73 -7.68 0.98
C ASP A 113 -2.02 -8.22 1.60
N VAL A 114 -2.60 -7.49 2.57
CA VAL A 114 -3.77 -7.96 3.33
C VAL A 114 -4.53 -6.81 3.96
N ALA A 115 -5.86 -6.89 3.93
CA ALA A 115 -6.73 -5.92 4.55
C ALA A 115 -7.61 -6.56 5.64
N PRO A 116 -7.08 -6.79 6.87
CA PRO A 116 -7.85 -7.42 7.94
C PRO A 116 -8.78 -6.43 8.63
N SER A 117 -9.78 -6.96 9.33
CA SER A 117 -10.70 -6.19 10.15
C SER A 117 -10.84 -6.76 11.56
N PHE A 118 -10.69 -5.89 12.56
CA PHE A 118 -10.82 -6.19 13.99
C PHE A 118 -11.90 -5.31 14.59
N GLU A 119 -12.94 -5.93 15.17
CA GLU A 119 -14.12 -5.21 15.68
C GLU A 119 -14.76 -4.28 14.63
N GLY A 120 -14.70 -4.68 13.36
CA GLY A 120 -15.16 -3.89 12.22
C GLY A 120 -14.20 -2.81 11.74
N ARG A 121 -13.08 -2.54 12.43
CA ARG A 121 -12.07 -1.56 12.00
C ARG A 121 -11.10 -2.23 11.02
N SER A 122 -11.06 -1.76 9.78
CA SER A 122 -10.13 -2.29 8.78
C SER A 122 -8.83 -1.50 8.70
N ALA A 123 -7.72 -2.20 8.49
CA ALA A 123 -6.53 -1.62 7.86
C ALA A 123 -6.32 -2.30 6.52
N ASP A 124 -5.63 -1.62 5.61
CA ASP A 124 -5.11 -2.20 4.37
C ASP A 124 -3.59 -1.95 4.34
N ILE A 125 -2.81 -3.00 4.09
CA ILE A 125 -1.35 -2.92 4.13
C ILE A 125 -0.71 -3.74 3.02
N GLY A 126 0.44 -3.23 2.58
CA GLY A 126 1.30 -3.82 1.57
C GLY A 126 2.73 -3.83 2.08
N TYR A 127 3.35 -5.01 2.03
CA TYR A 127 4.68 -5.26 2.57
C TYR A 127 5.58 -5.90 1.51
N SER A 128 6.64 -5.18 1.13
CA SER A 128 7.59 -5.62 0.12
C SER A 128 8.94 -5.99 0.71
N PHE A 129 9.56 -7.05 0.20
CA PHE A 129 10.93 -7.44 0.50
C PHE A 129 11.51 -8.32 -0.60
N CYS A 130 12.84 -8.43 -0.64
CA CYS A 130 13.50 -9.45 -1.45
C CYS A 130 13.66 -10.73 -0.63
N PHE A 131 13.26 -11.86 -1.20
CA PHE A 131 13.59 -13.18 -0.65
C PHE A 131 15.03 -13.51 -1.05
N GLY A 132 15.99 -13.22 -0.19
CA GLY A 132 17.40 -13.26 -0.51
C GLY A 132 18.01 -11.88 -0.73
N ARG A 133 18.93 -11.75 -1.68
CA ARG A 133 19.57 -10.48 -2.05
C ARG A 133 19.19 -10.03 -3.46
N ASN A 134 18.86 -8.76 -3.60
CA ASN A 134 18.65 -8.10 -4.89
C ASN A 134 18.88 -6.59 -4.72
N GLU A 135 20.03 -6.11 -5.18
CA GLU A 135 20.43 -4.70 -4.99
C GLU A 135 19.50 -3.71 -5.71
N GLU A 136 18.93 -4.08 -6.86
CA GLU A 136 18.00 -3.21 -7.57
C GLU A 136 16.67 -3.08 -6.84
N HIS A 137 16.20 -4.17 -6.23
CA HIS A 137 15.05 -4.16 -5.35
C HIS A 137 15.30 -3.30 -4.11
N GLU A 138 16.46 -3.43 -3.46
CA GLU A 138 16.83 -2.60 -2.30
C GLU A 138 16.86 -1.11 -2.67
N LYS A 139 17.46 -0.74 -3.81
CA LYS A 139 17.43 0.63 -4.34
C LYS A 139 16.00 1.11 -4.60
N ALA A 140 15.15 0.26 -5.17
CA ALA A 140 13.75 0.61 -5.42
C ALA A 140 12.98 0.83 -4.10
N MET A 141 13.18 -0.02 -3.09
CA MET A 141 12.59 0.16 -1.75
C MET A 141 13.03 1.47 -1.09
N ALA A 142 14.31 1.84 -1.22
CA ALA A 142 14.81 3.13 -0.71
C ALA A 142 14.17 4.31 -1.46
N SER A 143 13.97 4.19 -2.78
CA SER A 143 13.35 5.24 -3.60
C SER A 143 11.89 5.53 -3.21
N LEU A 144 11.22 4.60 -2.52
CA LEU A 144 9.83 4.78 -2.13
C LEU A 144 9.62 5.81 -1.00
N GLU A 145 10.67 6.19 -0.26
CA GLU A 145 10.59 7.13 0.88
C GLU A 145 10.02 8.49 0.46
N ILE A 146 10.44 8.97 -0.72
CA ILE A 146 10.06 10.31 -1.20
C ILE A 146 8.56 10.44 -1.47
N TYR A 147 7.89 9.34 -1.81
CA TYR A 147 6.44 9.35 -2.05
C TYR A 147 5.67 9.60 -0.76
N ARG A 148 6.12 9.06 0.38
CA ARG A 148 5.47 9.27 1.68
C ARG A 148 5.46 10.75 2.07
N GLU A 149 6.55 11.45 1.80
CA GLU A 149 6.66 12.90 2.08
C GLU A 149 5.89 13.75 1.06
N SER A 150 6.06 13.49 -0.24
CA SER A 150 5.44 14.30 -1.30
C SER A 150 3.92 14.17 -1.33
N ILE A 151 3.38 12.97 -1.10
CA ILE A 151 1.94 12.75 -0.99
C ILE A 151 1.36 13.57 0.17
N LEU A 152 1.97 13.49 1.35
CA LEU A 152 1.53 14.24 2.52
C LEU A 152 1.57 15.76 2.26
N LYS A 153 2.65 16.26 1.66
CA LYS A 153 2.76 17.68 1.26
C LYS A 153 1.66 18.08 0.28
N GLY A 154 1.34 17.21 -0.68
CA GLY A 154 0.27 17.44 -1.65
C GLY A 154 -1.10 17.58 -0.97
N VAL A 155 -1.41 16.68 -0.03
CA VAL A 155 -2.66 16.72 0.74
C VAL A 155 -2.73 17.97 1.62
N LEU A 156 -1.64 18.31 2.33
CA LEU A 156 -1.55 19.52 3.16
C LEU A 156 -1.66 20.82 2.35
N ALA A 157 -1.23 20.80 1.10
CA ALA A 157 -1.37 21.92 0.16
C ALA A 157 -2.77 22.00 -0.48
N GLU A 158 -3.71 21.17 -0.03
CA GLU A 158 -5.09 21.09 -0.54
C GLU A 158 -5.19 20.87 -2.06
N ARG A 159 -4.20 20.17 -2.64
CA ARG A 159 -4.23 19.77 -4.04
C ARG A 159 -5.30 18.71 -4.27
N THR A 160 -5.74 18.59 -5.52
CA THR A 160 -6.65 17.50 -5.87
C THR A 160 -5.91 16.16 -5.78
N LEU A 161 -6.63 15.10 -5.46
CA LEU A 161 -6.08 13.75 -5.44
C LEU A 161 -5.47 13.39 -6.81
N GLY A 162 -6.11 13.81 -7.91
CA GLY A 162 -5.59 13.63 -9.27
C GLY A 162 -4.26 14.37 -9.53
N GLU A 163 -4.09 15.60 -9.02
CA GLU A 163 -2.83 16.34 -9.13
C GLU A 163 -1.69 15.65 -8.38
N ILE A 164 -1.96 15.09 -7.20
CA ILE A 164 -0.97 14.36 -6.42
C ILE A 164 -0.64 13.03 -7.11
N TYR A 165 -1.65 12.32 -7.63
CA TYR A 165 -1.46 11.09 -8.40
C TYR A 165 -0.53 11.33 -9.59
N ARG A 166 -0.79 12.37 -10.39
CA ARG A 166 0.00 12.69 -11.59
C ARG A 166 1.44 13.05 -11.22
N GLU A 167 1.65 13.79 -10.13
CA GLU A 167 3.01 14.05 -9.66
C GLU A 167 3.74 12.76 -9.23
N VAL A 168 3.06 11.86 -8.53
CA VAL A 168 3.63 10.56 -8.17
C VAL A 168 3.98 9.77 -9.44
N ASP A 169 3.09 9.72 -10.42
CA ASP A 169 3.33 9.04 -11.71
C ASP A 169 4.53 9.62 -12.47
N ASP A 170 4.63 10.95 -12.56
CA ASP A 170 5.75 11.62 -13.22
C ASP A 170 7.07 11.31 -12.50
N ARG A 171 7.10 11.34 -11.16
CA ARG A 171 8.29 10.97 -10.37
C ARG A 171 8.68 9.52 -10.55
N ILE A 172 7.71 8.59 -10.62
CA ILE A 172 7.95 7.18 -10.88
C ILE A 172 8.64 7.00 -12.24
N ARG A 173 8.13 7.71 -13.25
CA ARG A 173 8.67 7.68 -14.62
C ARG A 173 10.07 8.26 -14.70
N ASP A 174 10.30 9.41 -14.06
CA ASP A 174 11.60 10.08 -14.01
C ASP A 174 12.67 9.22 -13.30
N ALA A 175 12.25 8.42 -12.31
CA ALA A 175 13.11 7.45 -11.63
C ALA A 175 13.35 6.15 -12.45
N GLY A 176 12.78 6.04 -13.67
CA GLY A 176 12.99 4.90 -14.56
C GLY A 176 12.23 3.64 -14.15
N TYR A 177 11.09 3.82 -13.46
CA TYR A 177 10.15 2.77 -13.08
C TYR A 177 8.82 2.93 -13.82
N VAL A 178 7.95 1.92 -13.70
CA VAL A 178 6.56 1.97 -14.16
C VAL A 178 5.62 2.12 -12.96
N ASN A 179 4.50 2.79 -13.19
CA ASN A 179 3.43 2.91 -12.21
C ASN A 179 2.58 1.62 -12.20
N CYS A 180 2.80 0.78 -11.18
CA CYS A 180 2.04 -0.46 -11.03
C CYS A 180 0.65 -0.22 -10.44
N HIS A 181 0.47 0.83 -9.62
CA HIS A 181 -0.82 1.14 -9.03
C HIS A 181 -1.84 1.67 -10.07
N ALA A 182 -1.36 2.17 -11.21
CA ALA A 182 -2.15 2.39 -12.40
C ALA A 182 -2.72 1.09 -13.01
N VAL A 183 -2.38 -0.10 -12.53
CA VAL A 183 -2.94 -1.37 -13.04
C VAL A 183 -4.03 -1.93 -12.11
N TYR A 184 -4.08 -1.49 -10.85
CA TYR A 184 -5.09 -1.91 -9.89
C TYR A 184 -6.52 -1.79 -10.43
N PRO A 185 -7.49 -2.52 -9.84
CA PRO A 185 -8.90 -2.19 -10.02
C PRO A 185 -9.12 -0.69 -9.81
N GLU A 186 -9.75 -0.02 -10.79
CA GLU A 186 -9.92 1.45 -10.85
C GLU A 186 -8.63 2.31 -10.96
N GLY A 187 -7.43 1.72 -10.86
CA GLY A 187 -6.15 2.39 -11.10
C GLY A 187 -5.82 3.46 -10.07
N VAL A 188 -5.89 3.10 -8.80
CA VAL A 188 -5.83 4.03 -7.66
C VAL A 188 -4.44 4.09 -7.02
N LEU A 189 -4.08 5.25 -6.46
CA LEU A 189 -2.94 5.43 -5.54
C LEU A 189 -3.35 5.14 -4.08
N GLY A 190 -4.65 5.07 -3.81
CA GLY A 190 -5.19 4.78 -2.49
C GLY A 190 -6.70 4.84 -2.46
N HIS A 191 -7.27 4.54 -1.29
CA HIS A 191 -8.71 4.60 -1.07
C HIS A 191 -9.05 4.82 0.40
N LYS A 192 -10.28 5.24 0.67
CA LYS A 192 -10.79 5.33 2.03
C LYS A 192 -10.84 3.93 2.67
N VAL A 193 -10.41 3.87 3.93
CA VAL A 193 -10.59 2.72 4.84
C VAL A 193 -11.35 3.19 6.07
N GLY A 194 -12.01 2.27 6.77
CA GLY A 194 -12.82 2.67 7.91
C GLY A 194 -13.53 1.51 8.56
N LYS A 195 -14.72 1.76 9.09
CA LYS A 195 -15.49 0.72 9.75
C LYS A 195 -16.28 -0.08 8.70
N LEU A 196 -15.94 -1.35 8.54
CA LEU A 196 -16.70 -2.26 7.70
C LEU A 196 -18.01 -2.64 8.42
N PRO A 197 -19.14 -2.66 7.69
CA PRO A 197 -20.39 -3.15 8.23
C PRO A 197 -20.33 -4.66 8.51
N ALA A 198 -20.87 -5.08 9.67
CA ALA A 198 -20.96 -6.48 10.05
C ALA A 198 -22.27 -7.09 9.54
N TYR A 199 -22.33 -7.42 8.24
CA TYR A 199 -23.54 -8.00 7.64
C TYR A 199 -23.80 -9.47 8.03
N ASN A 200 -22.93 -10.08 8.85
CA ASN A 200 -23.01 -11.49 9.30
C ASN A 200 -23.21 -12.49 8.15
N LEU A 201 -22.72 -12.18 6.95
CA LEU A 201 -22.77 -13.08 5.82
C LEU A 201 -21.77 -14.24 6.00
N PRO A 202 -22.02 -15.42 5.40
CA PRO A 202 -21.08 -16.54 5.45
C PRO A 202 -19.69 -16.10 4.97
N GLY A 203 -18.68 -16.39 5.79
CA GLY A 203 -17.28 -16.18 5.42
C GLY A 203 -16.86 -17.08 4.26
N GLY A 204 -15.83 -16.68 3.52
CA GLY A 204 -15.30 -17.46 2.39
C GLY A 204 -14.57 -16.58 1.39
N ARG A 205 -13.60 -17.14 0.67
CA ARG A 205 -12.77 -16.44 -0.31
C ARG A 205 -13.41 -16.53 -1.71
N PHE A 206 -13.93 -15.42 -2.23
CA PHE A 206 -14.38 -15.26 -3.61
C PHE A 206 -13.52 -14.20 -4.31
N TYR A 207 -12.67 -14.62 -5.26
CA TYR A 207 -11.66 -13.76 -5.90
C TYR A 207 -10.80 -12.95 -4.90
N GLY A 208 -10.45 -13.54 -3.76
CA GLY A 208 -9.61 -12.87 -2.76
C GLY A 208 -10.38 -11.98 -1.78
N PHE A 209 -11.71 -11.84 -1.92
CA PHE A 209 -12.54 -11.03 -1.04
C PHE A 209 -13.63 -11.88 -0.37
N PRO A 210 -14.10 -11.49 0.83
CA PRO A 210 -15.36 -11.97 1.38
C PRO A 210 -16.57 -11.49 0.58
N LEU A 211 -17.66 -12.26 0.59
CA LEU A 211 -18.93 -11.87 -0.05
C LEU A 211 -19.47 -10.53 0.48
N GLN A 212 -19.31 -10.28 1.79
CA GLN A 212 -19.71 -9.00 2.40
C GLN A 212 -19.00 -7.79 1.80
N THR A 213 -17.76 -7.94 1.33
CA THR A 213 -17.03 -6.84 0.70
C THR A 213 -17.67 -6.45 -0.62
N PHE A 214 -18.10 -7.43 -1.44
CA PHE A 214 -18.85 -7.13 -2.67
C PHE A 214 -20.18 -6.42 -2.36
N VAL A 215 -20.92 -6.89 -1.35
CA VAL A 215 -22.17 -6.25 -0.92
C VAL A 215 -21.93 -4.81 -0.45
N TYR A 216 -20.84 -4.56 0.28
CA TYR A 216 -20.43 -3.24 0.74
C TYR A 216 -19.99 -2.29 -0.40
N LEU A 217 -19.27 -2.82 -1.40
CA LEU A 217 -18.74 -2.03 -2.51
C LEU A 217 -19.78 -1.74 -3.60
N LEU A 218 -20.74 -2.64 -3.84
CA LEU A 218 -21.74 -2.53 -4.91
C LEU A 218 -22.48 -1.17 -4.93
N PRO A 219 -23.06 -0.68 -3.81
CA PRO A 219 -23.71 0.63 -3.78
C PRO A 219 -22.74 1.78 -4.08
N GLN A 220 -21.49 1.68 -3.62
CA GLN A 220 -20.47 2.72 -3.81
C GLN A 220 -20.03 2.79 -5.27
N MET A 221 -19.83 1.64 -5.92
CA MET A 221 -19.51 1.57 -7.35
C MET A 221 -20.68 2.08 -8.22
N ALA A 222 -21.93 1.77 -7.85
CA ALA A 222 -23.11 2.29 -8.54
C ALA A 222 -23.20 3.82 -8.42
N ALA A 223 -22.98 4.34 -7.21
CA ALA A 223 -22.99 5.78 -6.94
C ALA A 223 -21.86 6.53 -7.67
N ALA A 224 -20.66 5.93 -7.79
CA ALA A 224 -19.54 6.52 -8.50
C ALA A 224 -19.76 6.66 -10.02
N ARG A 225 -20.70 5.91 -10.61
CA ARG A 225 -21.08 6.03 -12.03
C ARG A 225 -22.12 7.11 -12.32
N LEU A 226 -22.68 7.74 -11.28
CA LEU A 226 -23.65 8.80 -11.46
C LEU A 226 -22.96 10.14 -11.74
N PRO A 227 -23.32 10.86 -12.81
CA PRO A 227 -22.61 12.08 -13.26
C PRO A 227 -22.64 13.24 -12.23
N TRP A 228 -23.59 13.22 -11.30
CA TRP A 228 -23.77 14.22 -10.23
C TRP A 228 -22.89 13.97 -9.00
N ASN A 229 -22.22 12.82 -8.90
CA ASN A 229 -21.37 12.46 -7.77
C ASN A 229 -19.90 12.91 -7.93
N SER A 230 -19.66 13.85 -8.83
CA SER A 230 -18.35 14.30 -9.31
C SER A 230 -17.51 15.11 -8.31
N LYS A 231 -18.01 15.35 -7.09
CA LYS A 231 -17.33 16.20 -6.09
C LYS A 231 -16.51 15.45 -5.03
N HIS A 232 -16.69 14.14 -4.91
CA HIS A 232 -15.96 13.31 -3.93
C HIS A 232 -15.94 11.84 -4.39
N SER A 233 -14.98 11.06 -3.87
CA SER A 233 -14.91 9.61 -4.09
C SER A 233 -14.17 8.96 -2.94
N PRO A 234 -14.51 7.72 -2.56
CA PRO A 234 -13.64 6.91 -1.71
C PRO A 234 -12.38 6.43 -2.44
N LEU A 235 -12.21 6.70 -3.73
CA LEU A 235 -11.08 6.27 -4.54
C LEU A 235 -10.18 7.43 -4.95
N TRP A 236 -8.87 7.21 -4.86
CA TRP A 236 -7.83 8.16 -5.27
C TRP A 236 -7.24 7.72 -6.61
N GLY A 237 -7.82 8.17 -7.72
CA GLY A 237 -7.31 7.91 -9.07
C GLY A 237 -6.77 9.16 -9.77
N GLU A 238 -6.20 8.95 -10.95
CA GLU A 238 -5.66 10.01 -11.82
C GLU A 238 -6.66 11.15 -12.11
N ARG A 239 -7.96 10.83 -12.17
CA ARG A 239 -9.05 11.76 -12.51
C ARG A 239 -9.82 12.27 -11.29
N SER A 240 -9.31 12.04 -10.08
CA SER A 240 -9.95 12.51 -8.86
C SER A 240 -9.73 14.03 -8.70
N GLU A 241 -10.54 14.84 -9.39
CA GLU A 241 -10.47 16.31 -9.41
C GLU A 241 -11.08 16.98 -8.16
N PHE A 242 -10.94 16.33 -7.00
CA PHE A 242 -11.37 16.79 -5.69
C PHE A 242 -10.26 16.51 -4.67
N ARG A 243 -10.31 17.21 -3.54
CA ARG A 243 -9.33 17.10 -2.45
C ARG A 243 -9.55 15.83 -1.61
N ALA A 244 -8.54 15.45 -0.84
CA ALA A 244 -8.71 14.41 0.17
C ALA A 244 -9.75 14.86 1.20
N GLU A 245 -10.84 14.10 1.34
CA GLU A 245 -11.79 14.35 2.42
C GLU A 245 -11.27 13.82 3.76
N PRO A 246 -11.67 14.44 4.89
CA PRO A 246 -11.44 13.87 6.20
C PRO A 246 -11.90 12.42 6.30
N GLY A 247 -11.06 11.63 6.95
CA GLY A 247 -11.18 10.19 7.06
C GLY A 247 -9.81 9.52 7.10
N LEU A 248 -9.81 8.19 7.00
CA LEU A 248 -8.61 7.39 6.86
C LEU A 248 -8.46 6.95 5.41
N TRP A 249 -7.24 7.05 4.89
CA TRP A 249 -6.91 6.66 3.53
C TRP A 249 -5.78 5.64 3.57
N ALA A 250 -6.00 4.44 3.04
CA ALA A 250 -4.91 3.54 2.70
C ALA A 250 -4.25 4.07 1.43
N VAL A 251 -2.95 4.37 1.51
CA VAL A 251 -2.19 4.97 0.42
C VAL A 251 -1.07 4.01 0.03
N GLU A 252 -0.98 3.67 -1.26
CA GLU A 252 -0.23 2.53 -1.74
C GLU A 252 0.64 2.80 -2.99
N PRO A 253 1.66 3.67 -2.91
CA PRO A 253 2.55 3.87 -4.04
C PRO A 253 3.27 2.56 -4.38
N HIS A 254 3.01 2.08 -5.58
CA HIS A 254 3.57 0.84 -6.13
C HIS A 254 4.33 1.14 -7.43
N ILE A 255 5.63 0.82 -7.44
CA ILE A 255 6.52 0.99 -8.59
C ILE A 255 7.04 -0.35 -9.10
N GLY A 256 7.32 -0.42 -10.40
CA GLY A 256 7.86 -1.63 -11.05
C GLY A 256 9.08 -1.35 -11.92
N LYS A 257 10.01 -2.29 -11.95
CA LYS A 257 11.07 -2.37 -12.95
C LYS A 257 10.74 -3.48 -13.94
N ILE A 258 10.48 -3.11 -15.19
CA ILE A 258 10.09 -4.05 -16.24
C ILE A 258 11.28 -4.29 -17.19
N TYR A 259 11.68 -5.56 -17.29
CA TYR A 259 12.66 -6.02 -18.26
C TYR A 259 11.99 -6.70 -19.46
N SER A 260 12.69 -6.73 -20.58
CA SER A 260 12.26 -7.37 -21.83
C SER A 260 13.21 -8.48 -22.27
N GLY A 261 12.76 -9.31 -23.23
CA GLY A 261 13.57 -10.38 -23.80
C GLY A 261 13.96 -11.43 -22.76
N ARG A 262 15.23 -11.86 -22.79
CA ARG A 262 15.76 -12.91 -21.91
C ARG A 262 15.71 -12.57 -20.41
N ASN A 263 15.61 -11.29 -20.07
CA ASN A 263 15.59 -10.82 -18.68
C ASN A 263 14.18 -10.56 -18.15
N ALA A 264 13.12 -10.87 -18.92
CA ALA A 264 11.75 -10.53 -18.55
C ALA A 264 11.34 -11.07 -17.15
N ALA A 265 11.80 -12.27 -16.79
CA ALA A 265 11.52 -12.90 -15.50
C ALA A 265 12.20 -12.20 -14.30
N SER A 266 13.23 -11.40 -14.56
CA SER A 266 13.92 -10.57 -13.55
C SER A 266 13.18 -9.27 -13.24
N SER A 267 12.04 -9.01 -13.90
CA SER A 267 11.20 -7.86 -13.55
C SER A 267 10.75 -7.97 -12.10
N PHE A 268 10.55 -6.83 -11.44
CA PHE A 268 10.11 -6.81 -10.04
C PHE A 268 9.38 -5.51 -9.73
N GLY A 269 8.58 -5.52 -8.68
CA GLY A 269 7.87 -4.36 -8.15
C GLY A 269 8.02 -4.28 -6.65
N VAL A 270 7.83 -3.06 -6.14
CA VAL A 270 7.87 -2.74 -4.72
C VAL A 270 6.76 -1.77 -4.38
N LYS A 271 6.08 -2.02 -3.26
CA LYS A 271 5.09 -1.13 -2.65
C LYS A 271 5.27 -1.05 -1.14
N TRP A 272 4.76 0.03 -0.57
CA TRP A 272 4.28 0.04 0.80
C TRP A 272 2.84 0.53 0.78
N GLU A 273 2.08 0.21 1.83
CA GLU A 273 0.75 0.76 2.01
C GLU A 273 0.43 0.96 3.48
N GLU A 274 0.05 2.18 3.84
CA GLU A 274 -0.24 2.58 5.21
C GLU A 274 -1.34 3.64 5.24
N ILE A 275 -1.85 3.89 6.45
CA ILE A 275 -2.96 4.81 6.68
C ILE A 275 -2.48 6.26 6.83
N LEU A 276 -2.96 7.11 5.93
CA LEU A 276 -2.97 8.56 6.06
C LEU A 276 -4.24 9.01 6.78
N VAL A 277 -4.08 9.80 7.84
CA VAL A 277 -5.18 10.48 8.53
C VAL A 277 -5.37 11.86 7.89
N VAL A 278 -6.59 12.16 7.45
CA VAL A 278 -6.98 13.49 6.98
C VAL A 278 -8.04 14.03 7.93
N THR A 279 -7.85 15.25 8.41
CA THR A 279 -8.81 15.98 9.24
C THR A 279 -9.28 17.24 8.51
N ASP A 280 -10.19 17.96 9.15
CA ASP A 280 -10.69 19.24 8.64
C ASP A 280 -9.59 20.31 8.46
N SER A 281 -8.47 20.18 9.18
CA SER A 281 -7.44 21.20 9.27
C SER A 281 -6.03 20.73 8.96
N THR A 282 -5.78 19.42 8.89
CA THR A 282 -4.44 18.86 8.67
C THR A 282 -4.48 17.43 8.16
N ALA A 283 -3.32 16.88 7.84
CA ALA A 283 -3.13 15.47 7.53
C ALA A 283 -1.80 14.97 8.13
N TYR A 284 -1.72 13.69 8.46
CA TYR A 284 -0.52 13.04 8.98
C TYR A 284 -0.63 11.51 8.84
N TRP A 285 0.51 10.83 8.79
CA TRP A 285 0.56 9.36 8.77
C TRP A 285 0.22 8.79 10.15
N LEU A 286 -0.62 7.75 10.19
CA LEU A 286 -1.14 7.21 11.44
C LEU A 286 -0.06 6.53 12.31
N ASP A 287 0.95 5.95 11.67
CA ASP A 287 2.03 5.24 12.35
C ASP A 287 3.39 5.66 11.80
N GLU A 288 4.36 5.76 12.71
CA GLU A 288 5.75 6.12 12.44
C GLU A 288 6.72 4.94 12.69
N ASP A 289 6.17 3.79 13.05
CA ASP A 289 6.90 2.56 13.36
C ASP A 289 6.42 1.37 12.50
N LEU A 290 6.51 1.55 11.18
CA LEU A 290 6.23 0.51 10.18
C LEU A 290 7.53 -0.04 9.59
N PRO A 291 7.53 -1.26 9.01
CA PRO A 291 8.76 -1.90 8.54
C PRO A 291 9.55 -1.07 7.53
N HIS A 292 8.89 -0.45 6.54
CA HIS A 292 9.53 0.42 5.55
C HIS A 292 10.05 1.72 6.18
N VAL A 293 9.30 2.33 7.10
CA VAL A 293 9.72 3.52 7.84
C VAL A 293 10.96 3.24 8.71
N ARG A 294 10.99 2.09 9.40
CA ARG A 294 12.16 1.63 10.15
C ARG A 294 13.36 1.38 9.23
N GLY A 295 13.12 0.86 8.02
CA GLY A 295 14.15 0.68 7.00
C GLY A 295 14.83 2.00 6.66
N TRP A 296 14.05 3.00 6.22
CA TRP A 296 14.59 4.29 5.82
C TRP A 296 15.29 5.04 6.96
N LYS A 297 14.79 4.92 8.20
CA LYS A 297 15.45 5.49 9.39
C LYS A 297 16.83 4.89 9.67
N LYS A 298 17.06 3.62 9.30
CA LYS A 298 18.37 2.96 9.42
C LYS A 298 19.34 3.41 8.32
N ASP A 299 18.83 3.65 7.12
CA ASP A 299 19.62 4.13 5.97
C ASP A 299 19.99 5.61 6.12
N HIS A 300 19.15 6.38 6.81
CA HIS A 300 19.37 7.77 7.17
C HIS A 300 19.40 7.94 8.71
N PRO A 301 20.40 7.38 9.42
CA PRO A 301 20.50 7.58 10.86
C PRO A 301 20.70 9.08 11.07
N SER A 302 19.65 9.74 11.55
CA SER A 302 19.57 11.19 11.49
C SER A 302 20.83 11.84 12.08
N LYS A 303 21.35 12.85 11.38
CA LYS A 303 22.33 13.86 11.83
C LYS A 303 21.80 14.63 13.07
N LYS A 304 21.54 13.94 14.18
CA LYS A 304 20.98 14.49 15.42
C LYS A 304 21.88 14.33 16.65
N GLU A 305 23.13 13.88 16.49
CA GLU A 305 24.12 13.80 17.57
C GLU A 305 25.42 14.59 17.30
N SER A 306 25.35 15.80 16.76
CA SER A 306 26.56 16.66 16.67
C SER A 306 26.38 18.11 17.13
N LYS A 307 25.34 18.42 17.91
CA LYS A 307 25.15 19.78 18.48
C LYS A 307 25.15 19.88 20.01
N THR A 308 25.55 18.83 20.74
CA THR A 308 25.57 18.88 22.23
C THR A 308 26.89 18.48 22.88
N GLN A 309 28.01 18.52 22.15
CA GLN A 309 29.35 18.37 22.75
C GLN A 309 30.39 19.31 22.11
N LYS A 310 30.10 20.62 22.04
CA LYS A 310 31.14 21.66 21.91
C LYS A 310 30.75 22.93 22.66
N SER A 311 30.53 22.81 23.97
CA SER A 311 30.55 23.98 24.87
C SER A 311 30.84 23.56 26.30
N LYS A 312 32.03 23.03 26.54
CA LYS A 312 32.66 22.99 27.89
C LYS A 312 34.15 22.72 27.72
N SER A 313 34.86 23.69 27.17
CA SER A 313 36.31 23.78 27.28
C SER A 313 36.75 25.23 27.13
N GLY A 314 37.17 25.81 28.26
CA GLY A 314 38.25 26.79 28.32
C GLY A 314 37.97 28.22 27.84
N LYS A 315 37.70 29.11 28.80
CA LYS A 315 38.47 30.36 28.91
C LYS A 315 38.37 30.92 30.34
N LYS A 316 39.41 30.63 31.13
CA LYS A 316 39.79 31.46 32.29
C LYS A 316 40.29 32.79 31.72
N ILE A 317 39.57 33.87 32.00
CA ILE A 317 40.07 35.23 31.79
C ILE A 317 40.78 35.63 33.09
N LYS A 318 42.09 35.86 33.00
CA LYS A 318 42.87 36.59 34.02
C LYS A 318 42.55 38.08 33.87
N VAL A 319 42.20 38.74 34.95
CA VAL A 319 42.20 40.20 35.06
C VAL A 319 43.49 40.59 35.83
N PRO A 320 44.33 41.51 35.32
CA PRO A 320 45.46 42.03 36.06
C PRO A 320 45.13 43.34 36.80
N ALA A 321 45.79 43.49 37.95
CA ALA A 321 45.91 44.64 38.86
C ALA A 321 44.63 45.12 39.57
#